data_AF-A0A0B0HEF4-F1
#
_entry.id   AF-A0A0B0HEF4-F1
#
_cell.length_a   1.000
_cell.length_b   1.000
_cell.length_c   1.000
_cell.angle_alpha   90.00
_cell.angle_beta   90.00
_cell.angle_gamma   90.00
#
_symmetry.space_group_name_H-M   'P 1'
#
loop_
_entity.id
_entity.type
_entity.pdbx_description
1 polymer ?
#
loop_
_entity_poly.entity_id
_entity_poly.type
_entity_poly.pdbx_seq_one_letter_code
_entity_poly.pdbx_strand_id
1 'polypeptide(L)'
;MALRIKAHWHDEDAERSIDEIGSAIAFNAWRIAKEKAINLHGEDFIYEDDHQRFAVMIEYLIFQLALVDRIVTERLEIEGDHRRDLIMKSAKHMSKHVQDNMADIFGAGDYIQPFIAKLNQRGAEYSDFNFTDEGPTYPFMRHLGYEIQQVMGAGQENRWVIDQVMDKDGIDIYNQISCVVMGMFE
;
A
#
# COMPACT_ATOMS: atom_id res chain seq x y z
N MET A 1 -2.65 -12.36 -14.62
CA MET A 1 -3.93 -12.97 -14.19
C MET A 1 -4.50 -12.05 -13.14
N ALA A 2 -5.74 -11.56 -13.28
CA ALA A 2 -6.28 -10.55 -12.37
C ALA A 2 -6.36 -11.05 -10.92
N LEU A 3 -5.77 -10.32 -9.95
CA LEU A 3 -5.88 -10.64 -8.54
C LEU A 3 -7.35 -10.60 -8.08
N ARG A 4 -7.82 -11.70 -7.48
CA ARG A 4 -9.10 -11.71 -6.78
C ARG A 4 -8.96 -11.07 -5.41
N ILE A 5 -9.50 -9.87 -5.27
CA ILE A 5 -9.58 -9.09 -4.02
C ILE A 5 -10.71 -9.64 -3.13
N LYS A 6 -10.47 -9.65 -1.82
CA LYS A 6 -11.49 -10.00 -0.81
C LYS A 6 -12.01 -8.70 -0.19
N ALA A 7 -12.93 -8.04 -0.91
CA ALA A 7 -13.44 -6.72 -0.55
C ALA A 7 -14.73 -6.75 0.30
N HIS A 8 -15.36 -7.90 0.49
CA HIS A 8 -16.64 -8.00 1.21
C HIS A 8 -16.57 -9.08 2.29
N TRP A 9 -17.33 -8.87 3.36
CA TRP A 9 -17.54 -9.85 4.41
C TRP A 9 -18.39 -11.02 3.92
N HIS A 10 -18.17 -12.19 4.50
CA HIS A 10 -19.03 -13.35 4.23
C HIS A 10 -20.35 -13.28 5.02
N ASP A 11 -20.33 -12.59 6.16
CA ASP A 11 -21.46 -12.41 7.06
C ASP A 11 -21.62 -10.90 7.28
N GLU A 12 -22.62 -10.30 6.61
CA GLU A 12 -22.87 -8.86 6.57
C GLU A 12 -23.54 -8.37 7.88
N ASP A 13 -24.22 -9.26 8.62
CA ASP A 13 -24.96 -8.89 9.85
C ASP A 13 -24.07 -8.86 11.11
N ALA A 14 -22.84 -9.36 11.02
CA ALA A 14 -21.93 -9.46 12.16
C ALA A 14 -21.16 -8.16 12.38
N GLU A 15 -21.25 -7.59 13.60
CA GLU A 15 -20.46 -6.44 14.01
C GLU A 15 -18.96 -6.72 13.89
N ARG A 16 -18.22 -5.76 13.30
CA ARG A 16 -16.77 -5.85 13.08
C ARG A 16 -16.03 -4.90 13.98
N SER A 17 -14.99 -5.43 14.65
CA SER A 17 -14.05 -4.60 15.37
C SER A 17 -13.12 -3.85 14.42
N ILE A 18 -12.62 -2.68 14.85
CA ILE A 18 -11.61 -1.91 14.10
C ILE A 18 -10.35 -2.76 13.85
N ASP A 19 -10.02 -3.69 14.75
CA ASP A 19 -8.87 -4.60 14.58
C ASP A 19 -9.09 -5.58 13.42
N GLU A 20 -10.30 -6.13 13.28
CA GLU A 20 -10.68 -7.00 12.16
C GLU A 20 -10.68 -6.25 10.83
N ILE A 21 -11.23 -5.04 10.79
CA ILE A 21 -11.22 -4.19 9.60
C ILE A 21 -9.77 -3.86 9.22
N GLY A 22 -8.95 -3.43 10.18
CA GLY A 22 -7.55 -3.11 9.97
C GLY A 22 -6.75 -4.31 9.44
N SER A 23 -7.02 -5.51 9.96
CA SER A 23 -6.44 -6.77 9.48
C SER A 23 -6.84 -7.10 8.05
N ALA A 24 -8.12 -6.95 7.71
CA ALA A 24 -8.64 -7.22 6.36
C ALA A 24 -8.07 -6.25 5.30
N ILE A 25 -7.94 -4.96 5.65
CA ILE A 25 -7.27 -3.96 4.81
C ILE A 25 -5.80 -4.35 4.59
N ALA A 26 -5.06 -4.65 5.67
CA ALA A 26 -3.65 -5.01 5.58
C ALA A 26 -3.41 -6.27 4.74
N PHE A 27 -4.26 -7.29 4.89
CA PHE A 27 -4.20 -8.53 4.12
C PHE A 27 -4.38 -8.29 2.62
N ASN A 28 -5.37 -7.48 2.22
CA ASN A 28 -5.57 -7.16 0.82
C ASN A 28 -4.45 -6.25 0.28
N ALA A 29 -4.01 -5.26 1.06
CA ALA A 29 -2.94 -4.37 0.66
C ALA A 29 -1.61 -5.09 0.40
N TRP A 30 -1.29 -6.12 1.21
CA TRP A 30 -0.16 -7.01 0.98
C TRP A 30 -0.25 -7.75 -0.36
N ARG A 31 -1.45 -8.27 -0.68
CA ARG A 31 -1.67 -9.01 -1.93
C ARG A 31 -1.57 -8.09 -3.15
N ILE A 32 -2.11 -6.88 -3.06
CA ILE A 32 -2.00 -5.85 -4.10
C ILE A 32 -0.52 -5.49 -4.30
N ALA A 33 0.21 -5.15 -3.24
CA ALA A 33 1.63 -4.79 -3.33
C ALA A 33 2.47 -5.93 -3.96
N LYS A 34 2.22 -7.18 -3.56
CA LYS A 34 2.86 -8.35 -4.14
C LYS A 34 2.55 -8.52 -5.63
N GLU A 35 1.29 -8.35 -6.02
CA GLU A 35 0.88 -8.39 -7.44
C GLU A 35 1.61 -7.32 -8.25
N LYS A 36 1.65 -6.08 -7.76
CA LYS A 36 2.32 -4.97 -8.46
C LYS A 36 3.83 -5.19 -8.60
N ALA A 37 4.48 -5.70 -7.56
CA ALA A 37 5.88 -6.10 -7.66
C ALA A 37 6.11 -7.25 -8.67
N ILE A 38 5.18 -8.21 -8.79
CA ILE A 38 5.22 -9.25 -9.84
C ILE A 38 5.03 -8.64 -11.23
N ASN A 39 4.08 -7.73 -11.37
CA ASN A 39 3.73 -7.13 -12.66
C ASN A 39 4.86 -6.26 -13.21
N LEU A 40 5.54 -5.47 -12.38
CA LEU A 40 6.73 -4.73 -12.81
C LEU A 40 7.76 -5.66 -13.47
N HIS A 41 8.02 -6.82 -12.87
CA HIS A 41 8.92 -7.80 -13.47
C HIS A 41 8.39 -8.37 -14.80
N GLY A 42 7.07 -8.56 -14.90
CA GLY A 42 6.41 -8.98 -16.14
C GLY A 42 6.38 -7.91 -17.24
N GLU A 43 6.55 -6.64 -16.90
CA GLU A 43 6.68 -5.50 -17.82
C GLU A 43 8.17 -5.20 -18.13
N ASP A 44 9.05 -6.18 -17.96
CA ASP A 44 10.50 -6.13 -18.23
C ASP A 44 11.32 -5.18 -17.33
N PHE A 45 10.77 -4.68 -16.23
CA PHE A 45 11.55 -4.00 -15.19
C PHE A 45 12.36 -5.02 -14.38
N ILE A 46 13.60 -4.65 -14.03
CA ILE A 46 14.55 -5.58 -13.42
C ILE A 46 14.79 -5.19 -11.97
N TYR A 47 14.61 -6.16 -11.07
CA TYR A 47 15.12 -6.07 -9.71
C TYR A 47 16.54 -6.64 -9.67
N GLU A 48 17.43 -5.97 -8.95
CA GLU A 48 18.79 -6.45 -8.67
C GLU A 48 18.76 -7.69 -7.79
N ASP A 49 17.90 -7.70 -6.77
CA ASP A 49 17.71 -8.80 -5.84
C ASP A 49 16.32 -8.77 -5.17
N ASP A 50 16.06 -9.76 -4.31
CA ASP A 50 14.81 -9.80 -3.54
C ASP A 50 14.71 -8.66 -2.52
N HIS A 51 15.82 -8.09 -2.03
CA HIS A 51 15.77 -6.94 -1.12
C HIS A 51 15.19 -5.71 -1.81
N GLN A 52 15.60 -5.43 -3.04
CA GLN A 52 15.06 -4.34 -3.85
C GLN A 52 13.59 -4.57 -4.16
N ARG A 53 13.20 -5.81 -4.49
CA ARG A 53 11.79 -6.17 -4.71
C ARG A 53 10.92 -5.93 -3.48
N PHE A 54 11.37 -6.33 -2.29
CA PHE A 54 10.65 -6.05 -1.04
C PHE A 54 10.62 -4.56 -0.71
N ALA A 55 11.69 -3.81 -1.02
CA ALA A 55 11.71 -2.36 -0.84
C ALA A 55 10.64 -1.66 -1.71
N VAL A 56 10.41 -2.13 -2.93
CA VAL A 56 9.30 -1.67 -3.79
C VAL A 56 7.94 -2.04 -3.21
N MET A 57 7.78 -3.28 -2.72
CA MET A 57 6.53 -3.68 -2.03
C MET A 57 6.23 -2.81 -0.81
N ILE A 58 7.26 -2.40 -0.05
CA ILE A 58 7.11 -1.50 1.09
C ILE A 58 6.59 -0.12 0.64
N GLU A 59 7.11 0.45 -0.45
CA GLU A 59 6.60 1.73 -0.98
C GLU A 59 5.12 1.62 -1.39
N TYR A 60 4.73 0.53 -2.07
CA TYR A 60 3.31 0.29 -2.39
C TYR A 60 2.43 0.13 -1.14
N LEU A 61 2.91 -0.52 -0.08
CA LEU A 61 2.16 -0.67 1.17
C LEU A 61 1.94 0.69 1.87
N ILE A 62 2.98 1.50 1.93
CA ILE A 62 2.91 2.82 2.57
C ILE A 62 1.97 3.74 1.78
N PHE A 63 2.08 3.74 0.44
CA PHE A 63 1.16 4.47 -0.42
C PHE A 63 -0.29 4.03 -0.23
N GLN A 64 -0.54 2.72 -0.15
CA GLN A 64 -1.88 2.20 0.16
C GLN A 64 -2.40 2.67 1.51
N LEU A 65 -1.57 2.68 2.56
CA LEU A 65 -2.00 3.17 3.88
C LEU A 65 -2.32 4.68 3.85
N ALA A 66 -1.55 5.47 3.10
CA ALA A 66 -1.86 6.89 2.87
C ALA A 66 -3.19 7.06 2.10
N LEU A 67 -3.47 6.21 1.11
CA LEU A 67 -4.77 6.21 0.43
C LEU A 67 -5.91 5.80 1.36
N VAL A 68 -5.74 4.77 2.18
CA VAL A 68 -6.74 4.34 3.17
C VAL A 68 -7.09 5.50 4.09
N ASP A 69 -6.09 6.23 4.58
CA ASP A 69 -6.30 7.43 5.41
C ASP A 69 -7.17 8.49 4.71
N ARG A 70 -6.89 8.78 3.44
CA ARG A 70 -7.67 9.74 2.64
C ARG A 70 -9.08 9.23 2.33
N ILE A 71 -9.25 7.96 1.97
CA ILE A 71 -10.56 7.38 1.68
C ILE A 71 -11.45 7.40 2.93
N VAL A 72 -10.90 7.00 4.07
CA VAL A 72 -11.60 6.97 5.36
C VAL A 72 -12.06 8.37 5.77
N THR A 73 -11.22 9.38 5.56
CA THR A 73 -11.55 10.78 5.92
C THR A 73 -12.51 11.41 4.90
N GLU A 74 -12.17 11.37 3.60
CA GLU A 74 -12.84 12.15 2.55
C GLU A 74 -14.09 11.46 1.98
N ARG A 75 -14.19 10.13 2.07
CA ARG A 75 -15.32 9.36 1.48
C ARG A 75 -16.24 8.73 2.49
N LEU A 76 -15.69 8.29 3.62
CA LEU A 76 -16.45 7.68 4.71
C LEU A 76 -16.74 8.65 5.85
N GLU A 77 -16.17 9.86 5.82
CA GLU A 77 -16.34 10.91 6.84
C GLU A 77 -15.98 10.41 8.26
N ILE A 78 -15.07 9.43 8.35
CA ILE A 78 -14.58 8.90 9.62
C ILE A 78 -13.36 9.71 10.04
N GLU A 79 -13.46 10.37 11.19
CA GLU A 79 -12.43 11.26 11.71
C GLU A 79 -12.03 10.93 13.16
N GLY A 80 -11.12 11.74 13.72
CA GLY A 80 -10.73 11.68 15.13
C GLY A 80 -10.13 10.34 15.55
N ASP A 81 -10.60 9.80 16.66
CA ASP A 81 -10.03 8.60 17.28
C ASP A 81 -10.33 7.33 16.46
N HIS A 82 -11.51 7.23 15.83
CA HIS A 82 -11.85 6.08 15.00
C HIS A 82 -10.94 5.95 13.78
N ARG A 83 -10.70 7.07 13.07
CA ARG A 83 -9.72 7.13 11.98
C ARG A 83 -8.34 6.71 12.46
N ARG A 84 -7.87 7.32 13.55
CA ARG A 84 -6.53 7.07 14.11
C ARG A 84 -6.35 5.60 14.47
N ASP A 85 -7.32 5.02 15.15
CA ASP A 85 -7.29 3.61 15.57
C ASP A 85 -7.25 2.70 14.35
N LEU A 86 -8.09 2.94 13.35
CA LEU A 86 -8.09 2.15 12.12
C LEU A 86 -6.73 2.16 11.43
N ILE A 87 -6.15 3.36 11.21
CA ILE A 87 -4.85 3.49 10.54
C ILE A 87 -3.74 2.84 11.35
N MET A 88 -3.74 2.98 12.68
CA MET A 88 -2.77 2.30 13.55
C MET A 88 -2.92 0.76 13.49
N LYS A 89 -4.14 0.24 13.46
CA LYS A 89 -4.39 -1.21 13.34
C LYS A 89 -3.97 -1.73 11.97
N SER A 90 -4.31 -1.04 10.90
CA SER A 90 -3.86 -1.39 9.54
C SER A 90 -2.34 -1.38 9.44
N ALA A 91 -1.66 -0.33 9.91
CA ALA A 91 -0.20 -0.25 9.93
C ALA A 91 0.45 -1.40 10.70
N LYS A 92 -0.10 -1.74 11.87
CA LYS A 92 0.37 -2.85 12.70
C LYS A 92 0.25 -4.19 11.97
N HIS A 93 -0.90 -4.48 11.36
CA HIS A 93 -1.10 -5.72 10.61
C HIS A 93 -0.23 -5.77 9.33
N MET A 94 -0.03 -4.64 8.65
CA MET A 94 0.93 -4.53 7.54
C MET A 94 2.35 -4.84 8.00
N SER A 95 2.80 -4.30 9.14
CA SER A 95 4.15 -4.57 9.67
C SER A 95 4.35 -6.05 10.01
N LYS A 96 3.28 -6.74 10.44
CA LYS A 96 3.32 -8.18 10.68
C LYS A 96 3.49 -8.95 9.37
N HIS A 97 2.77 -8.57 8.31
CA HIS A 97 2.99 -9.17 6.99
C HIS A 97 4.41 -8.95 6.47
N VAL A 98 4.96 -7.75 6.63
CA VAL A 98 6.36 -7.44 6.29
C VAL A 98 7.30 -8.35 7.08
N GLN A 99 7.16 -8.40 8.41
CA GLN A 99 8.01 -9.21 9.28
C GLN A 99 7.97 -10.69 8.92
N ASP A 100 6.78 -11.28 8.81
CA ASP A 100 6.61 -12.71 8.56
C ASP A 100 7.22 -13.08 7.19
N ASN A 101 6.89 -12.33 6.13
CA ASN A 101 7.35 -12.64 4.77
C ASN A 101 8.84 -12.36 4.58
N MET A 102 9.39 -11.29 5.17
CA MET A 102 10.82 -11.01 5.09
C MET A 102 11.64 -12.00 5.90
N ALA A 103 11.14 -12.44 7.08
CA ALA A 103 11.82 -13.46 7.86
C ALA A 103 11.85 -14.83 7.15
N ASP A 104 10.78 -15.17 6.41
CA ASP A 104 10.73 -16.39 5.62
C ASP A 104 11.75 -16.40 4.47
N ILE A 105 12.05 -15.24 3.87
CA ILE A 105 12.95 -15.12 2.71
C ILE A 105 14.40 -14.84 3.14
N PHE A 106 14.62 -13.93 4.08
CA PHE A 106 15.95 -13.44 4.47
C PHE A 106 16.44 -14.01 5.81
N GLY A 107 15.61 -14.82 6.49
CA GLY A 107 15.91 -15.35 7.80
C GLY A 107 15.61 -14.37 8.94
N ALA A 108 15.91 -14.79 10.17
CA ALA A 108 15.60 -14.03 11.37
C ALA A 108 16.23 -12.62 11.35
N GLY A 109 15.40 -11.62 11.62
CA GLY A 109 15.79 -10.21 11.65
C GLY A 109 14.65 -9.33 12.13
N ASP A 110 14.95 -8.07 12.43
CA ASP A 110 13.95 -7.05 12.72
C ASP A 110 13.61 -6.29 11.44
N TYR A 111 12.46 -6.61 10.87
CA TYR A 111 11.92 -5.94 9.68
C TYR A 111 10.79 -4.97 10.04
N ILE A 112 10.30 -4.99 11.28
CA ILE A 112 9.25 -4.08 11.76
C ILE A 112 9.81 -2.67 11.94
N GLN A 113 10.93 -2.51 12.67
CA GLN A 113 11.47 -1.18 12.95
C GLN A 113 11.83 -0.40 11.68
N PRO A 114 12.54 -0.99 10.69
CA PRO A 114 12.82 -0.29 9.42
C PRO A 114 11.55 0.09 8.66
N PHE A 115 10.54 -0.79 8.64
CA PHE A 115 9.26 -0.51 8.00
C PHE A 115 8.54 0.67 8.66
N ILE A 116 8.45 0.69 10.00
CA ILE A 116 7.81 1.79 10.74
C ILE A 116 8.56 3.11 10.56
N ALA A 117 9.89 3.08 10.56
CA ALA A 117 10.70 4.27 10.30
C ALA A 117 10.38 4.86 8.91
N LYS A 118 10.34 4.01 7.87
CA LYS A 118 10.00 4.43 6.51
C LYS A 118 8.56 4.92 6.40
N LEU A 119 7.62 4.21 7.05
CA LEU A 119 6.21 4.59 7.10
C LEU A 119 6.02 5.99 7.70
N ASN A 120 6.71 6.31 8.81
CA ASN A 120 6.62 7.62 9.44
C ASN A 120 7.19 8.73 8.56
N GLN A 121 8.33 8.48 7.89
CA GLN A 121 8.93 9.41 6.95
C GLN A 121 7.95 9.74 5.81
N ARG A 122 7.47 8.71 5.11
CA ARG A 122 6.53 8.85 4.00
C ARG A 122 5.19 9.42 4.44
N GLY A 123 4.71 9.09 5.63
CA GLY A 123 3.47 9.63 6.18
C GLY A 123 3.52 11.16 6.31
N ALA A 124 4.68 11.71 6.68
CA ALA A 124 4.89 13.16 6.67
C ALA A 124 4.87 13.73 5.23
N GLU A 125 5.54 13.07 4.29
CA GLU A 125 5.59 13.49 2.88
C GLU A 125 4.20 13.45 2.21
N TYR A 126 3.44 12.37 2.38
CA TYR A 126 2.06 12.25 1.86
C TYR A 126 1.08 13.21 2.54
N SER A 127 1.39 13.71 3.73
CA SER A 127 0.52 14.67 4.42
C SER A 127 0.42 16.01 3.67
N ASP A 128 1.45 16.36 2.88
CA ASP A 128 1.51 17.58 2.06
C ASP A 128 0.75 17.46 0.73
N PHE A 129 0.30 16.25 0.36
CA PHE A 129 -0.41 16.01 -0.90
C PHE A 129 -1.91 15.87 -0.71
N ASN A 130 -2.64 16.39 -1.70
CA ASN A 130 -4.09 16.45 -1.69
C ASN A 130 -4.74 15.19 -2.27
N PHE A 131 -5.98 14.96 -1.83
CA PHE A 131 -6.93 14.00 -2.35
C PHE A 131 -8.22 14.74 -2.71
N THR A 132 -8.85 14.38 -3.83
CA THR A 132 -10.03 15.07 -4.37
C THR A 132 -11.13 14.05 -4.65
N ASP A 133 -12.30 14.51 -5.10
CA ASP A 133 -13.41 13.63 -5.53
C ASP A 133 -12.97 12.62 -6.61
N GLU A 134 -12.07 13.03 -7.50
CA GLU A 134 -11.48 12.18 -8.55
C GLU A 134 -10.44 11.18 -8.00
N GLY A 135 -9.95 11.40 -6.77
CA GLY A 135 -8.96 10.56 -6.09
C GLY A 135 -7.65 11.29 -5.77
N PRO A 136 -6.53 10.55 -5.62
CA PRO A 136 -5.23 11.14 -5.29
C PRO A 136 -4.74 12.06 -6.41
N THR A 137 -4.20 13.21 -6.04
CA THR A 137 -3.71 14.20 -7.00
C THR A 137 -2.42 13.75 -7.70
N TYR A 138 -2.06 14.42 -8.80
CA TYR A 138 -0.82 14.12 -9.53
C TYR A 138 0.44 14.13 -8.63
N PRO A 139 0.68 15.11 -7.73
CA PRO A 139 1.82 15.04 -6.81
C PRO A 139 1.84 13.79 -5.93
N PHE A 140 0.66 13.33 -5.50
CA PHE A 140 0.49 12.12 -4.70
C PHE A 140 0.94 10.87 -5.48
N MET A 141 0.49 10.73 -6.73
CA MET A 141 0.88 9.62 -7.62
C MET A 141 2.34 9.70 -8.05
N ARG A 142 2.81 10.90 -8.39
CA ARG A 142 4.19 11.13 -8.81
C ARG A 142 5.18 10.82 -7.69
N HIS A 143 4.82 11.11 -6.44
CA HIS A 143 5.69 10.81 -5.30
C HIS A 143 5.92 9.30 -5.16
N LEU A 144 4.88 8.46 -5.26
CA LEU A 144 5.05 7.00 -5.30
C LEU A 144 6.02 6.57 -6.42
N GLY A 145 5.79 7.04 -7.64
CA GLY A 145 6.64 6.69 -8.79
C GLY A 145 8.09 7.15 -8.61
N TYR A 146 8.30 8.32 -8.02
CA TYR A 146 9.63 8.83 -7.69
C TYR A 146 10.33 7.94 -6.65
N GLU A 147 9.67 7.57 -5.57
CA GLU A 147 10.31 6.72 -4.54
C GLU A 147 10.63 5.32 -5.06
N ILE A 148 9.78 4.74 -5.90
CA ILE A 148 10.08 3.45 -6.57
C ILE A 148 11.25 3.60 -7.55
N GLN A 149 11.32 4.70 -8.32
CA GLN A 149 12.47 4.97 -9.19
C GLN A 149 13.78 5.06 -8.40
N GLN A 150 13.76 5.66 -7.21
CA GLN A 150 14.93 5.75 -6.34
C GLN A 150 15.35 4.39 -5.78
N VAL A 151 14.39 3.51 -5.50
CA VAL A 151 14.67 2.12 -5.08
C VAL A 151 15.23 1.29 -6.23
N MET A 152 14.66 1.39 -7.42
CA MET A 152 15.01 0.57 -8.59
C MET A 152 16.19 1.10 -9.41
N GLY A 153 16.63 2.33 -9.15
CA GLY A 153 17.72 2.98 -9.87
C GLY A 153 17.34 3.45 -11.27
N ALA A 154 18.19 4.29 -11.88
CA ALA A 154 17.96 4.91 -13.19
C ALA A 154 18.66 4.18 -14.35
N GLY A 155 18.91 2.87 -14.20
CA GLY A 155 19.45 2.03 -15.27
C GLY A 155 18.56 2.04 -16.52
N GLN A 156 19.09 1.61 -17.66
CA GLN A 156 18.37 1.68 -18.95
C GLN A 156 17.04 0.91 -18.90
N GLU A 157 17.04 -0.20 -18.16
CA GLU A 157 15.93 -1.12 -17.94
C GLU A 157 14.85 -0.49 -17.04
N ASN A 158 15.24 0.33 -16.06
CA ASN A 158 14.35 0.91 -15.06
C ASN A 158 14.02 2.40 -15.30
N ARG A 159 14.51 3.00 -16.39
CA ARG A 159 14.41 4.44 -16.67
C ARG A 159 12.98 5.00 -16.76
N TRP A 160 12.00 4.14 -17.02
CA TRP A 160 10.58 4.50 -17.19
C TRP A 160 9.70 3.90 -16.09
N VAL A 161 10.29 3.43 -14.98
CA VAL A 161 9.49 2.81 -13.92
C VAL A 161 8.59 3.82 -13.23
N ILE A 162 9.02 5.09 -13.14
CA ILE A 162 8.17 6.17 -12.60
C ILE A 162 6.86 6.31 -13.40
N ASP A 163 6.91 6.32 -14.73
CA ASP A 163 5.73 6.46 -15.58
C ASP A 163 4.83 5.22 -15.50
N GLN A 164 5.43 4.02 -15.54
CA GLN A 164 4.69 2.77 -15.32
C GLN A 164 3.95 2.77 -13.98
N VAL A 165 4.64 3.17 -12.92
CA VAL A 165 4.07 3.19 -11.58
C VAL A 165 2.97 4.25 -11.46
N MET A 166 3.20 5.45 -11.99
CA MET A 166 2.25 6.56 -11.87
C MET A 166 1.00 6.33 -12.73
N ASP A 167 1.16 5.90 -13.97
CA ASP A 167 0.09 5.85 -14.96
C ASP A 167 -0.64 4.50 -15.01
N LYS A 168 -0.05 3.44 -14.43
CA LYS A 168 -0.70 2.12 -14.33
C LYS A 168 -0.85 1.68 -12.88
N ASP A 169 0.25 1.45 -12.16
CA ASP A 169 0.17 0.79 -10.86
C ASP A 169 -0.57 1.62 -9.82
N GLY A 170 -0.29 2.93 -9.73
CA GLY A 170 -0.91 3.84 -8.77
C GLY A 170 -2.42 3.94 -8.98
N ILE A 171 -2.87 4.03 -10.23
CA ILE A 171 -4.29 4.04 -10.60
C ILE A 171 -4.96 2.72 -10.21
N ASP A 172 -4.36 1.59 -10.58
CA ASP A 172 -4.89 0.27 -10.25
C ASP A 172 -4.96 0.05 -8.73
N ILE A 173 -3.88 0.39 -8.01
CA ILE A 173 -3.81 0.29 -6.55
C ILE A 173 -4.93 1.12 -5.93
N TYR A 174 -5.10 2.37 -6.37
CA TYR A 174 -6.14 3.24 -5.86
C TYR A 174 -7.54 2.66 -6.06
N ASN A 175 -7.84 2.14 -7.25
CA ASN A 175 -9.13 1.50 -7.55
C ASN A 175 -9.36 0.27 -6.67
N GLN A 176 -8.35 -0.58 -6.54
CA GLN A 176 -8.39 -1.82 -5.79
C GLN A 176 -8.54 -1.57 -4.28
N ILE A 177 -7.73 -0.68 -3.70
CA ILE A 177 -7.78 -0.37 -2.27
C ILE A 177 -9.03 0.41 -1.90
N SER A 178 -9.55 1.28 -2.79
CA SER A 178 -10.85 1.92 -2.59
C SER A 178 -11.97 0.89 -2.51
N CYS A 179 -12.01 -0.07 -3.43
CA CYS A 179 -12.99 -1.15 -3.37
C CYS A 179 -12.88 -1.97 -2.07
N VAL A 180 -11.66 -2.26 -1.61
CA VAL A 180 -11.45 -2.94 -0.32
C VAL A 180 -12.00 -2.11 0.83
N VAL A 181 -11.58 -0.86 0.96
CA VAL A 181 -11.93 -0.02 2.10
C VAL A 181 -13.43 0.20 2.15
N MET A 182 -14.07 0.60 1.05
CA MET A 182 -15.51 0.84 1.03
C MET A 182 -16.29 -0.42 1.44
N GLY A 183 -15.95 -1.59 0.88
CA GLY A 183 -16.64 -2.84 1.21
C GLY A 183 -16.37 -3.39 2.63
N MET A 184 -15.45 -2.79 3.40
CA MET A 184 -15.33 -3.11 4.83
C MET A 184 -16.37 -2.37 5.70
N PHE A 185 -16.98 -1.31 5.18
CA PHE A 185 -17.95 -0.45 5.87
C PHE A 185 -19.36 -0.50 5.26
N GLU A 186 -19.55 -1.32 4.23
CA GLU A 186 -20.86 -1.75 3.72
C GLU A 186 -21.39 -2.92 4.56
#